data_AF-A0A961NTS5-F1
#
_entry.id   AF-A0A961NTS5-F1
#
_cell.length_a   1.000
_cell.length_b   1.000
_cell.length_c   1.000
_cell.angle_alpha   90.00
_cell.angle_beta   90.00
_cell.angle_gamma   90.00
#
_symmetry.space_group_name_H-M   'P 1'
#
loop_
_entity.id
_entity.type
_entity.pdbx_description
1 polymer ?
#
loop_
_entity_poly.entity_id
_entity_poly.type
_entity_poly.pdbx_seq_one_letter_code
_entity_poly.pdbx_strand_id
1 'polypeptide(L)'
;MLEDTEKSNSAVTARQPHFPILPTLRDLSYAERYAHFCTQLVRERLYDAACLILAGSGGAYRELSAEIDFDTFLNSLAGSIYAAQRRISEDPSTG
;
A
#
# COMPACT_ATOMS: atom_id res chain seq x y z
N MET A 1 -3.48 4.10 -5.14
CA MET A 1 -3.55 5.57 -5.17
C MET A 1 -4.94 6.01 -4.73
N LEU A 2 -5.04 7.05 -3.91
CA LEU A 2 -6.30 7.64 -3.43
C LEU A 2 -6.23 9.17 -3.64
N GLU A 3 -7.36 9.83 -3.90
CA GLU A 3 -7.39 11.29 -4.08
C GLU A 3 -7.21 12.00 -2.73
N ASP A 4 -6.30 12.97 -2.64
CA ASP A 4 -6.01 13.75 -1.44
C ASP A 4 -7.05 14.88 -1.29
N THR A 5 -8.21 14.51 -0.75
CA THR A 5 -9.31 15.44 -0.51
C THR A 5 -9.70 15.44 0.96
N GLU A 6 -10.37 16.51 1.40
CA GLU A 6 -10.93 16.60 2.75
C GLU A 6 -11.83 15.40 3.07
N LYS A 7 -12.59 14.88 2.10
CA LYS A 7 -13.42 13.67 2.28
C LYS A 7 -12.59 12.42 2.53
N SER A 8 -11.45 12.27 1.85
CA SER A 8 -10.53 11.13 2.04
C SER A 8 -9.83 11.20 3.40
N ASN A 9 -9.57 12.41 3.89
CA ASN A 9 -8.82 12.69 5.10
C ASN A 9 -9.67 12.88 6.36
N SER A 10 -10.98 13.10 6.20
CA SER A 10 -11.90 13.26 7.34
C SER A 10 -12.23 11.92 7.97
N ALA A 11 -12.21 11.87 9.31
CA ALA A 11 -12.67 10.73 10.08
C ALA A 11 -14.11 10.37 9.68
N VAL A 12 -14.35 9.09 9.36
CA VAL A 12 -15.68 8.61 8.99
C VAL A 12 -16.20 7.67 10.06
N THR A 13 -17.31 8.03 10.71
CA THR A 13 -18.07 7.09 11.53
C THR A 13 -18.74 6.07 10.62
N ALA A 14 -18.28 4.83 10.67
CA ALA A 14 -18.85 3.77 9.85
C ALA A 14 -20.08 3.15 10.53
N ARG A 15 -21.14 2.98 9.74
CA ARG A 15 -22.43 2.43 10.19
C ARG A 15 -22.27 0.92 10.44
N GLN A 16 -22.61 0.45 11.65
CA GLN A 16 -22.39 -0.95 12.08
C GLN A 16 -23.72 -1.72 12.28
N PRO A 17 -24.51 -1.99 11.22
CA PRO A 17 -25.82 -2.63 11.40
C PRO A 17 -25.75 -4.13 11.75
N HIS A 18 -24.69 -4.85 11.37
CA HIS A 18 -24.62 -6.31 11.52
C HIS A 18 -23.31 -6.85 12.09
N PHE A 19 -22.17 -6.18 11.88
CA PHE A 19 -20.88 -6.58 12.42
C PHE A 19 -20.12 -5.39 13.00
N PRO A 20 -19.54 -5.53 14.20
CA PRO A 20 -18.71 -4.49 14.77
C PRO A 20 -17.42 -4.36 13.96
N ILE A 21 -17.01 -3.12 13.70
CA ILE A 21 -15.73 -2.84 13.06
C ILE A 21 -14.65 -3.03 14.13
N LEU A 22 -13.46 -3.49 13.70
CA LEU A 22 -12.28 -3.56 14.55
C LEU A 22 -12.08 -2.22 15.29
N PRO A 23 -11.85 -2.23 16.61
CA PRO A 23 -11.67 -0.99 17.38
C PRO A 23 -10.57 -0.09 16.82
N THR A 24 -9.51 -0.67 16.26
CA THR A 24 -8.38 0.02 15.64
C THR A 24 -8.73 0.78 14.35
N LEU A 25 -9.89 0.50 13.75
CA LEU A 25 -10.37 1.16 12.52
C LEU A 25 -11.53 2.14 12.78
N ARG A 26 -11.91 2.32 14.05
CA ARG A 26 -12.96 3.25 14.45
C ARG A 26 -12.44 4.68 14.31
N ASP A 27 -13.28 5.56 13.78
CA ASP A 27 -13.01 6.99 13.60
C ASP A 27 -11.76 7.32 12.75
N LEU A 28 -11.29 6.35 11.96
CA LEU A 28 -10.28 6.58 10.94
C LEU A 28 -10.90 7.13 9.66
N SER A 29 -10.16 8.03 9.02
CA SER A 29 -10.39 8.49 7.66
C SER A 29 -10.22 7.37 6.63
N TYR A 30 -10.71 7.58 5.41
CA TYR A 30 -10.50 6.61 4.34
C TYR A 30 -9.01 6.41 4.04
N ALA A 31 -8.23 7.49 4.06
CA ALA A 31 -6.80 7.45 3.81
C ALA A 31 -6.07 6.55 4.85
N GLU A 32 -6.39 6.71 6.13
CA GLU A 32 -5.84 5.89 7.21
C GLU A 32 -6.27 4.41 7.11
N ARG A 33 -7.53 4.15 6.77
CA ARG A 33 -8.02 2.77 6.57
C ARG A 33 -7.26 2.05 5.46
N TYR A 34 -6.99 2.75 4.34
CA TYR A 34 -6.18 2.19 3.26
C TYR A 34 -4.74 1.96 3.69
N ALA A 35 -4.14 2.88 4.45
CA ALA A 35 -2.79 2.70 4.98
C ALA A 35 -2.70 1.47 5.89
N HIS A 36 -3.66 1.29 6.81
CA HIS A 36 -3.74 0.09 7.65
C HIS A 36 -3.92 -1.17 6.83
N PHE A 37 -4.83 -1.16 5.85
CA PHE A 37 -5.08 -2.31 4.99
C PHE A 37 -3.83 -2.74 4.21
N CYS A 38 -3.18 -1.81 3.51
CA CYS A 38 -1.95 -2.09 2.75
C CYS A 38 -0.82 -2.58 3.65
N THR A 39 -0.66 -1.97 4.83
CA THR A 39 0.36 -2.40 5.80
C THR A 39 0.12 -3.83 6.27
N GLN A 40 -1.14 -4.20 6.55
CA GLN A 40 -1.48 -5.57 6.94
C GLN A 40 -1.21 -6.59 5.82
N LEU A 41 -1.52 -6.26 4.56
CA LEU A 41 -1.21 -7.14 3.43
C LEU A 41 0.28 -7.48 3.34
N VAL A 42 1.16 -6.48 3.55
CA VAL A 42 2.61 -6.68 3.54
C VAL A 42 3.05 -7.51 4.74
N ARG A 43 2.57 -7.18 5.94
CA ARG A 43 2.95 -7.89 7.19
C ARG A 43 2.49 -9.34 7.23
N GLU A 44 1.32 -9.62 6.66
CA GLU A 44 0.80 -10.99 6.52
C GLU A 44 1.41 -11.75 5.35
N ARG A 45 2.38 -11.17 4.64
CA ARG A 45 3.06 -11.75 3.46
C ARG A 45 2.10 -12.14 2.33
N LEU A 46 0.97 -11.45 2.26
CA LEU A 46 0.07 -11.55 1.11
C LEU A 46 0.62 -10.76 -0.08
N TYR A 47 1.40 -9.71 0.21
CA TYR A 47 2.08 -8.84 -0.74
C TYR A 47 3.55 -8.70 -0.32
N ASP A 48 4.48 -8.72 -1.27
CA ASP A 48 5.91 -8.50 -0.97
C ASP A 48 6.20 -7.03 -0.62
N ALA A 49 5.47 -6.10 -1.23
CA ALA A 49 5.49 -4.67 -0.93
C ALA A 49 4.21 -4.00 -1.43
N ALA A 50 3.91 -2.81 -0.90
CA ALA A 50 2.82 -1.96 -1.35
C ALA A 50 3.25 -0.48 -1.32
N CYS A 51 2.65 0.34 -2.16
CA CYS A 51 2.86 1.79 -2.17
C CYS A 51 1.50 2.51 -2.17
N LEU A 52 1.22 3.33 -1.13
CA LEU A 52 -0.01 4.12 -1.05
C LEU A 52 0.30 5.61 -1.22
N ILE A 53 -0.03 6.11 -2.41
CA ILE A 53 0.07 7.53 -2.77
C ILE A 53 -1.30 8.20 -2.63
N LEU A 54 -1.34 9.33 -1.92
CA LEU A 54 -2.44 10.29 -1.92
C LEU A 54 -2.14 11.40 -2.92
N ALA A 55 -2.92 11.48 -4.00
CA ALA A 55 -2.70 12.42 -5.09
C ALA A 55 -3.50 13.70 -4.88
N GLY A 56 -2.80 14.82 -4.74
CA GLY A 56 -3.36 16.16 -4.71
C GLY A 56 -3.41 16.83 -6.08
N SER A 57 -3.78 18.11 -6.10
CA SER A 57 -3.82 18.90 -7.33
C SER A 57 -2.42 19.23 -7.85
N GLY A 58 -2.30 19.43 -9.16
CA GLY A 58 -1.04 19.89 -9.79
C GLY A 58 0.12 18.89 -9.71
N GLY A 59 -0.16 17.59 -9.54
CA GLY A 59 0.88 16.56 -9.41
C GLY A 59 1.49 16.46 -8.02
N ALA A 60 1.00 17.25 -7.05
CA ALA A 60 1.36 17.06 -5.65
C ALA A 60 0.90 15.68 -5.18
N TYR A 61 1.69 15.04 -4.33
CA TYR A 61 1.28 13.83 -3.67
C TYR A 61 1.89 13.75 -2.27
N ARG A 62 1.30 12.91 -1.43
CA ARG A 62 1.84 12.59 -0.12
C ARG A 62 1.73 11.11 0.19
N GLU A 63 2.60 10.67 1.07
CA GLU A 63 2.66 9.29 1.56
C GLU A 63 2.28 9.28 3.04
N LEU A 64 1.67 8.19 3.50
CA LEU A 64 1.15 8.07 4.86
C LEU A 64 2.03 7.24 5.79
N SER A 65 2.93 6.42 5.25
CA SER A 65 3.74 5.48 6.02
C SER A 65 4.97 5.08 5.24
N ALA A 66 6.11 5.05 5.92
CA ALA A 66 7.38 4.60 5.36
C ALA A 66 7.40 3.09 5.03
N GLU A 67 6.49 2.30 5.59
CA GLU A 67 6.39 0.86 5.29
C GLU A 67 5.70 0.58 3.95
N ILE A 68 4.94 1.57 3.46
CA ILE A 68 4.19 1.50 2.20
C ILE A 68 4.44 2.74 1.33
N ASP A 69 5.68 3.23 1.34
CA ASP A 69 6.14 4.36 0.53
C ASP A 69 6.65 3.91 -0.84
N PHE A 70 6.91 4.88 -1.71
CA PHE A 70 7.37 4.64 -3.06
C PHE A 70 8.77 4.00 -3.10
N ASP A 71 9.68 4.44 -2.24
CA ASP A 71 11.06 3.95 -2.22
C ASP A 71 11.14 2.47 -1.80
N THR A 72 10.42 2.09 -0.75
CA THR A 72 10.34 0.69 -0.28
C THR A 72 9.76 -0.21 -1.36
N PHE A 73 8.69 0.25 -2.02
CA PHE A 73 8.08 -0.48 -3.13
C PHE A 73 9.04 -0.64 -4.32
N LEU A 74 9.71 0.43 -4.74
CA LEU A 74 10.66 0.38 -5.85
C LEU A 74 11.83 -0.54 -5.55
N ASN A 75 12.38 -0.49 -4.34
CA ASN A 75 13.47 -1.37 -3.92
C ASN A 75 13.06 -2.85 -3.96
N SER A 76 11.85 -3.16 -3.48
CA SER A 76 11.29 -4.52 -3.53
C SER A 76 11.09 -5.02 -4.97
N LEU A 77 10.55 -4.15 -5.84
CA LEU A 77 10.37 -4.46 -7.25
C LEU A 77 11.71 -4.69 -7.95
N ALA A 78 12.69 -3.80 -7.75
CA ALA A 78 14.02 -3.92 -8.33
C ALA A 78 14.69 -5.24 -7.90
N GLY A 79 14.64 -5.57 -6.61
CA GLY A 79 15.14 -6.84 -6.08
C GLY A 79 14.49 -8.06 -6.74
N SER A 80 13.16 -8.00 -6.95
CA SER A 80 12.41 -9.05 -7.62
C SER A 80 12.81 -9.22 -9.09
N ILE A 81 13.03 -8.12 -9.82
CA ILE A 81 13.51 -8.12 -11.20
C ILE A 81 14.92 -8.72 -11.27
N TYR A 82 15.85 -8.28 -10.42
CA TYR A 82 17.21 -8.84 -10.40
C TYR A 82 17.22 -10.34 -10.10
N ALA A 83 16.40 -10.78 -9.15
CA ALA A 83 16.26 -12.19 -8.83
C ALA A 83 15.67 -13.00 -10.00
N ALA A 84 14.72 -12.44 -10.75
CA ALA A 84 14.16 -13.07 -11.95
C ALA A 84 15.19 -13.16 -13.08
N GLN A 85 15.93 -12.09 -13.35
CA GLN A 85 16.98 -12.06 -14.39
C GLN A 85 18.07 -13.10 -14.13
N ARG A 86 18.51 -13.23 -12.88
CA ARG A 86 19.51 -14.22 -12.49
C ARG A 86 19.05 -15.65 -12.77
N ARG A 87 17.79 -15.98 -12.46
CA ARG A 87 17.21 -17.31 -12.74
C ARG A 87 17.16 -17.62 -14.23
N ILE A 88 16.81 -16.63 -15.06
CA ILE A 88 16.78 -16.80 -16.52
C ILE A 88 18.20 -17.05 -17.06
N SER A 89 19.20 -16.34 -16.53
CA SER A 89 20.59 -16.50 -16.98
C SER A 89 21.24 -17.82 -16.54
N GLU A 90 20.75 -18.41 -15.45
CA GLU A 90 21.23 -19.69 -14.93
C GLU A 90 20.50 -20.92 -15.53
N ASP A 91 19.46 -20.73 -16.37
CA ASP A 91 18.74 -21.81 -17.03
C ASP A 91 19.44 -22.23 -18.36
N PRO A 92 20.10 -23.39 -18.40
CA PRO A 92 20.90 -23.82 -19.55
C PRO A 92 20.08 -24.23 -20.78
N SER A 93 18.74 -24.14 -20.72
CA SER A 93 17.84 -24.48 -21.82
C SER A 93 17.60 -23.34 -22.84
N THR A 94 18.15 -22.15 -22.62
CA THR A 94 17.94 -20.96 -23.49
C THR A 94 19.07 -20.73 -24.53
N GLY A 95 19.99 -21.68 -24.70
CA GLY A 95 21.11 -21.62 -25.67
C GLY A 95 20.87 -22.44 -26.93
#